data_AF-A0A8C6ZSX4-F1
#
_entry.id   AF-A0A8C6ZSX4-F1
#
_cell.length_a   1.000
_cell.length_b   1.000
_cell.length_c   1.000
_cell.angle_alpha   90.00
_cell.angle_beta   90.00
_cell.angle_gamma   90.00
#
_symmetry.space_group_name_H-M   'P 1'
#
loop_
_entity.id
_entity.type
_entity.pdbx_description
1 polymer ?
#
loop_
_entity_poly.entity_id
_entity_poly.type
_entity_poly.pdbx_seq_one_letter_code
_entity_poly.pdbx_strand_id
1 'polypeptide(L)'
;MNLLHHPRLVQCLAAFQSPRELVMVMEYVAGGELFERIVDDDFEHTEPSSIQYMRQILEGLQYMHGQAIVHLDLKPENIVCVSPSSHWLKIIDFGLARKLGEHRGTPVKVLHGTPEFMAPEVVSFEPVGLATDMWSIGVICYILLSGESPFQGDNDMETLSNVTAAQWKFEEETFSEVSQQAKAFIRQLLQKDARRRLSSSQALLHPWLQQPVQSSTKALSKERIKQFLTRRKWQVRGGDDEDVLGMARPSGSPEEDGAFALPSQQVPSFLEPLTDQEGVEGGSICLQCRVEGETCQVLPEQPEFPGPRVRMERGADGRCSLRISALAPRDAGRYVCRAATGAGRAESGAALAVLLPRRDV
;
A
#
# COMPACT_ATOMS: atom_id res chain seq x y z
N MET A 1 8.65 3.94 15.10
CA MET A 1 9.99 4.54 14.88
C MET A 1 10.81 4.66 16.17
N ASN A 2 10.24 4.98 17.34
CA ASN A 2 11.00 5.10 18.61
C ASN A 2 11.66 3.79 19.12
N LEU A 3 11.32 2.63 18.55
CA LEU A 3 12.01 1.37 18.82
C LEU A 3 13.18 1.12 17.84
N LEU A 4 13.25 1.89 16.76
CA LEU A 4 14.10 1.62 15.61
C LEU A 4 15.32 2.57 15.55
N HIS A 5 16.20 2.48 16.55
CA HIS A 5 17.41 3.29 16.64
C HIS A 5 18.62 2.58 16.03
N HIS A 6 18.89 2.84 14.75
CA HIS A 6 20.00 2.19 14.04
C HIS A 6 20.56 3.10 12.93
N PRO A 7 21.88 3.11 12.66
CA PRO A 7 22.48 3.97 11.64
C PRO A 7 21.90 3.80 10.23
N ARG A 8 21.35 2.62 9.92
CA ARG A 8 20.73 2.28 8.63
C ARG A 8 19.23 2.61 8.53
N LEU A 9 18.64 3.15 9.58
CA LEU A 9 17.22 3.49 9.64
C LEU A 9 17.09 4.99 9.91
N VAL A 10 16.22 5.69 9.17
CA VAL A 10 15.97 7.12 9.43
C VAL A 10 15.33 7.28 10.81
N GLN A 11 15.76 8.30 11.53
CA GLN A 11 15.25 8.57 12.88
C GLN A 11 14.08 9.55 12.84
N CYS A 12 13.05 9.28 13.64
CA CYS A 12 12.04 10.29 14.00
C CYS A 12 12.56 10.99 15.25
N LEU A 13 12.92 12.26 15.12
CA LEU A 13 13.54 13.07 16.19
C LEU A 13 12.49 13.63 17.15
N ALA A 14 11.32 14.00 16.63
CA ALA A 14 10.18 14.43 17.42
C ALA A 14 8.87 14.20 16.65
N ALA A 15 7.76 14.13 17.37
CA ALA A 15 6.42 14.11 16.78
C ALA A 15 5.49 15.00 17.61
N PHE A 16 4.66 15.78 16.91
CA PHE A 16 3.67 16.67 17.50
C PHE A 16 2.31 16.33 16.90
N GLN A 17 1.29 16.23 17.76
CA GLN A 17 -0.06 15.94 17.33
C GLN A 17 -1.00 17.08 17.75
N SER A 18 -1.74 17.61 16.79
CA SER A 18 -2.86 18.51 17.00
C SER A 18 -4.17 17.81 16.62
N PRO A 19 -5.35 18.41 16.87
CA PRO A 19 -6.62 17.82 16.44
C PRO A 19 -6.78 17.64 14.92
N ARG A 20 -5.99 18.37 14.11
CA ARG A 20 -6.11 18.37 12.64
C ARG A 20 -4.90 17.80 11.92
N GLU A 21 -3.75 17.72 12.58
CA GLU A 21 -2.50 17.34 11.93
C GLU A 21 -1.58 16.54 12.85
N LEU A 22 -0.75 15.69 12.22
CA LEU A 22 0.38 15.02 12.84
C LEU A 22 1.66 15.51 12.15
N VAL A 23 2.55 16.14 12.91
CA VAL A 23 3.83 16.64 12.41
C VAL A 23 4.95 15.74 12.94
N MET A 24 5.73 15.15 12.04
CA MET A 24 6.91 14.36 12.40
C MET A 24 8.18 15.10 11.97
N VAL A 25 9.08 15.34 12.94
CA VAL A 25 10.41 15.88 12.69
C VAL A 25 11.36 14.71 12.46
N MET A 26 11.79 14.55 11.22
CA MET A 26 12.61 13.43 10.78
C MET A 26 14.08 13.83 10.65
N GLU A 27 14.99 12.87 10.82
CA GLU A 27 16.38 13.03 10.46
C GLU A 27 16.51 13.43 8.98
N TYR A 28 17.29 14.47 8.72
CA TYR A 28 17.52 14.95 7.36
C TYR A 28 18.52 14.06 6.62
N VAL A 29 18.13 13.60 5.42
CA VAL A 29 18.92 12.72 4.55
C VAL A 29 18.98 13.37 3.18
N ALA A 30 20.19 13.72 2.70
CA ALA A 30 20.38 14.65 1.58
C ALA A 30 20.83 13.97 0.27
N GLY A 31 21.11 12.67 0.28
CA GLY A 31 21.80 12.00 -0.84
C GLY A 31 20.90 11.44 -1.95
N GLY A 32 19.58 11.55 -1.83
CA GLY A 32 18.64 11.04 -2.83
C GLY A 32 18.53 9.52 -2.88
N GLU A 33 17.64 9.01 -3.74
CA GLU A 33 17.39 7.57 -3.87
C GLU A 33 18.64 6.81 -4.36
N LEU A 34 18.88 5.61 -3.82
CA LEU A 34 20.02 4.77 -4.20
C LEU A 34 20.10 4.54 -5.71
N PHE A 35 18.98 4.25 -6.36
CA PHE A 35 18.97 3.93 -7.78
C PHE A 35 19.27 5.15 -8.65
N GLU A 36 18.86 6.35 -8.24
CA GLU A 36 19.25 7.60 -8.91
C GLU A 36 20.77 7.82 -8.80
N ARG A 37 21.35 7.52 -7.63
CA ARG A 37 22.80 7.61 -7.42
C ARG A 37 23.60 6.65 -8.29
N ILE A 38 23.06 5.45 -8.55
CA ILE A 38 23.72 4.42 -9.36
C ILE A 38 23.80 4.82 -10.84
N VAL A 39 22.75 5.47 -11.35
CA VAL A 39 22.69 5.86 -12.77
C VAL A 39 23.46 7.14 -13.09
N ASP A 40 23.92 7.86 -12.06
CA ASP A 40 24.77 9.03 -12.19
C ASP A 40 26.04 8.69 -13.00
N ASP A 41 26.44 9.58 -13.89
CA ASP A 41 27.53 9.32 -14.84
C ASP A 41 28.87 9.20 -14.11
N ASP A 42 29.03 9.93 -12.98
CA ASP A 42 30.22 9.91 -12.12
C ASP A 42 30.28 8.69 -11.18
N PHE A 43 29.30 7.78 -11.22
CA PHE A 43 29.30 6.57 -10.39
C PHE A 43 29.82 5.35 -11.15
N GLU A 44 30.74 4.56 -10.61
CA GLU A 44 31.05 3.26 -11.21
C GLU A 44 30.19 2.17 -10.54
N HIS A 45 29.19 1.67 -11.28
CA HIS A 45 28.32 0.60 -10.78
C HIS A 45 28.95 -0.76 -11.03
N THR A 46 29.19 -1.53 -9.97
CA THR A 46 29.89 -2.82 -10.02
C THR A 46 29.22 -3.80 -9.07
N GLU A 47 29.56 -5.08 -9.19
CA GLU A 47 29.07 -6.08 -8.25
C GLU A 47 29.57 -5.83 -6.80
N PRO A 48 30.84 -5.44 -6.55
CA PRO A 48 31.27 -5.04 -5.21
C PRO A 48 30.53 -3.83 -4.63
N SER A 49 30.22 -2.81 -5.43
CA SER A 49 29.42 -1.68 -4.93
C SER A 49 27.99 -2.13 -4.59
N SER A 50 27.42 -3.04 -5.40
CA SER A 50 26.12 -3.67 -5.10
C SER A 50 26.15 -4.46 -3.79
N ILE A 51 27.21 -5.25 -3.54
CA ILE A 51 27.42 -5.97 -2.27
C ILE A 51 27.43 -4.99 -1.08
N GLN A 52 28.12 -3.86 -1.21
CA GLN A 52 28.18 -2.84 -0.16
C GLN A 52 26.80 -2.25 0.15
N TYR A 53 25.98 -1.99 -0.87
CA TYR A 53 24.61 -1.49 -0.66
C TYR A 53 23.70 -2.55 -0.04
N MET A 54 23.71 -3.78 -0.56
CA MET A 54 22.90 -4.87 -0.03
C MET A 54 23.24 -5.20 1.42
N ARG A 55 24.52 -5.16 1.81
CA ARG A 55 24.95 -5.36 3.20
C ARG A 55 24.34 -4.31 4.13
N GLN A 56 24.35 -3.04 3.74
CA GLN A 56 23.79 -1.94 4.54
C GLN A 56 22.27 -2.03 4.70
N ILE A 57 21.56 -2.40 3.63
CA ILE A 57 20.11 -2.62 3.70
C ILE A 57 19.80 -3.77 4.67
N LEU A 58 20.54 -4.88 4.55
CA LEU A 58 20.38 -6.04 5.41
C LEU A 58 20.78 -5.79 6.87
N GLU A 59 21.77 -4.96 7.14
CA GLU A 59 22.11 -4.52 8.51
C GLU A 59 20.92 -3.81 9.17
N GLY A 60 20.27 -2.88 8.45
CA GLY A 60 19.05 -2.22 8.93
C GLY A 60 17.91 -3.20 9.15
N LEU A 61 17.71 -4.12 8.20
CA LEU A 61 16.64 -5.10 8.29
C LEU A 61 16.88 -6.16 9.38
N GLN A 62 18.13 -6.60 9.59
CA GLN A 62 18.51 -7.50 10.67
C GLN A 62 18.18 -6.88 12.02
N TYR A 63 18.46 -5.59 12.20
CA TYR A 63 18.11 -4.87 13.41
C TYR A 63 16.58 -4.82 13.65
N MET A 64 15.79 -4.52 12.62
CA MET A 64 14.31 -4.56 12.72
C MET A 64 13.80 -5.96 13.05
N HIS A 65 14.28 -6.97 12.33
CA HIS A 65 13.91 -8.38 12.50
C HIS A 65 14.26 -8.90 13.89
N GLY A 66 15.39 -8.48 14.47
CA GLY A 66 15.78 -8.81 15.83
C GLY A 66 14.81 -8.30 16.90
N GLN A 67 14.01 -7.28 16.58
CA GLN A 67 12.93 -6.75 17.43
C GLN A 67 11.55 -7.32 17.07
N ALA A 68 11.51 -8.34 16.21
CA ALA A 68 10.30 -8.90 15.62
C ALA A 68 9.46 -7.86 14.86
N ILE A 69 10.11 -6.86 14.25
CA ILE A 69 9.44 -5.85 13.42
C ILE A 69 9.66 -6.21 11.95
N VAL A 70 8.56 -6.27 11.18
CA VAL A 70 8.54 -6.42 9.73
C VAL A 70 8.28 -5.05 9.08
N HIS A 71 8.93 -4.77 7.95
CA HIS A 71 8.87 -3.50 7.23
C HIS A 71 7.66 -3.43 6.28
N LEU A 72 7.40 -4.48 5.51
CA LEU A 72 6.29 -4.67 4.56
C LEU A 72 6.25 -3.76 3.32
N ASP A 73 7.00 -2.66 3.30
CA ASP A 73 7.09 -1.76 2.13
C ASP A 73 8.54 -1.53 1.64
N LEU A 74 9.37 -2.57 1.57
CA LEU A 74 10.74 -2.41 1.06
C LEU A 74 10.75 -2.30 -0.46
N LYS A 75 11.25 -1.17 -0.97
CA LYS A 75 11.33 -0.84 -2.40
C LYS A 75 12.41 0.22 -2.64
N PRO A 76 12.87 0.41 -3.89
CA PRO A 76 13.90 1.38 -4.27
C PRO A 76 13.75 2.80 -3.68
N GLU A 77 12.54 3.37 -3.69
CA GLU A 77 12.24 4.70 -3.11
C GLU A 77 12.57 4.81 -1.62
N ASN A 78 12.41 3.72 -0.90
CA ASN A 78 12.57 3.72 0.55
C ASN A 78 14.04 3.55 0.97
N ILE A 79 14.99 3.54 0.02
CA ILE A 79 16.43 3.39 0.25
C ILE A 79 17.18 4.61 -0.27
N VAL A 80 17.72 5.40 0.64
CA VAL A 80 18.28 6.74 0.34
C VAL A 80 19.72 6.83 0.82
N CYS A 81 20.56 7.47 0.01
CA CYS A 81 21.94 7.80 0.37
C CYS A 81 21.96 8.93 1.41
N VAL A 82 22.84 8.84 2.42
CA VAL A 82 22.97 9.86 3.47
C VAL A 82 23.38 11.21 2.89
N SER A 83 24.31 11.21 1.94
CA SER A 83 24.72 12.39 1.18
C SER A 83 25.11 12.00 -0.25
N PRO A 84 25.16 12.95 -1.21
CA PRO A 84 25.44 12.65 -2.62
C PRO A 84 26.81 11.99 -2.85
N SER A 85 27.81 12.32 -2.02
CA SER A 85 29.17 11.79 -2.10
C SER A 85 29.41 10.55 -1.23
N SER A 86 28.40 10.09 -0.50
CA SER A 86 28.52 9.03 0.49
C SER A 86 27.95 7.71 -0.04
N HIS A 87 28.60 6.59 0.31
CA HIS A 87 28.06 5.25 0.10
C HIS A 87 27.18 4.77 1.26
N TRP A 88 26.93 5.61 2.26
CA TRP A 88 26.12 5.27 3.42
C TRP A 88 24.63 5.35 3.07
N LEU A 89 23.88 4.28 3.35
CA LEU A 89 22.44 4.20 3.10
C LEU A 89 21.61 4.23 4.38
N LYS A 90 20.38 4.72 4.24
CA LYS A 90 19.29 4.62 5.22
C LYS A 90 18.00 4.15 4.55
N ILE A 91 17.23 3.35 5.29
CA ILE A 91 15.83 3.06 5.00
C ILE A 91 14.98 4.18 5.60
N ILE A 92 14.10 4.78 4.80
CA ILE A 92 13.46 6.07 5.15
C ILE A 92 11.96 6.03 5.46
N ASP A 93 11.23 4.98 5.09
CA ASP A 93 9.78 4.91 5.29
C ASP A 93 9.41 3.65 6.07
N PHE A 94 8.67 3.83 7.18
CA PHE A 94 8.20 2.74 8.04
C PHE A 94 6.68 2.76 8.20
N GLY A 95 5.93 3.42 7.31
CA GLY A 95 4.48 3.60 7.42
C GLY A 95 3.69 2.29 7.55
N LEU A 96 4.16 1.24 6.87
CA LEU A 96 3.58 -0.10 6.93
C LEU A 96 4.24 -1.04 7.93
N ALA A 97 5.28 -0.60 8.65
CA ALA A 97 6.00 -1.48 9.56
C ALA A 97 5.10 -1.93 10.73
N ARG A 98 5.26 -3.19 11.14
CA ARG A 98 4.46 -3.82 12.20
C ARG A 98 5.31 -4.70 13.09
N LYS A 99 4.99 -4.72 14.39
CA LYS A 99 5.60 -5.65 15.34
C LYS A 99 4.81 -6.97 15.35
N LEU A 100 5.48 -8.07 15.05
CA LEU A 100 4.91 -9.40 15.08
C LEU A 100 4.66 -9.84 16.53
N GLY A 101 3.54 -10.53 16.76
CA GLY A 101 3.19 -11.09 18.07
C GLY A 101 2.63 -10.09 19.09
N GLU A 102 2.43 -8.82 18.73
CA GLU A 102 1.84 -7.79 19.61
C GLU A 102 0.36 -8.07 19.93
N HIS A 103 -0.39 -8.58 18.94
CA HIS A 103 -1.76 -9.06 19.12
C HIS A 103 -1.77 -10.60 19.14
N ARG A 104 -1.87 -11.19 20.33
CA ARG A 104 -1.88 -12.65 20.50
C ARG A 104 -2.99 -13.28 19.65
N GLY A 105 -2.60 -14.10 18.67
CA GLY A 105 -3.49 -14.96 17.89
C GLY A 105 -4.00 -14.38 16.57
N THR A 106 -3.79 -13.08 16.28
CA THR A 106 -4.22 -12.50 15.00
C THR A 106 -3.04 -12.42 14.04
N PRO A 107 -3.00 -13.23 12.96
CA PRO A 107 -1.96 -13.10 11.95
C PRO A 107 -2.08 -11.74 11.24
N VAL A 108 -0.95 -11.09 11.01
CA VAL A 108 -0.90 -9.86 10.21
C VAL A 108 -1.13 -10.25 8.75
N LYS A 109 -2.08 -9.59 8.10
CA LYS A 109 -2.36 -9.71 6.67
C LYS A 109 -2.45 -8.31 6.10
N VAL A 110 -1.80 -8.06 4.97
CA VAL A 110 -1.76 -6.76 4.30
C VAL A 110 -1.89 -6.98 2.79
N LEU A 111 -2.49 -6.01 2.10
CA LEU A 111 -2.53 -5.93 0.65
C LEU A 111 -2.19 -4.50 0.23
N HIS A 112 -0.93 -4.12 0.44
CA HIS A 112 -0.41 -2.80 0.16
C HIS A 112 0.97 -2.93 -0.50
N GLY A 113 1.36 -1.93 -1.29
CA GLY A 113 2.64 -1.89 -2.00
C GLY A 113 2.48 -1.91 -3.52
N THR A 114 3.60 -1.73 -4.21
CA THR A 114 3.66 -1.83 -5.68
C THR A 114 3.75 -3.30 -6.08
N PRO A 115 2.93 -3.80 -7.02
CA PRO A 115 2.81 -5.22 -7.35
C PRO A 115 4.13 -5.98 -7.53
N GLU A 116 5.13 -5.34 -8.14
CA GLU A 116 6.42 -5.94 -8.45
C GLU A 116 7.31 -6.24 -7.22
N PHE A 117 7.06 -5.60 -6.07
CA PHE A 117 7.82 -5.81 -4.82
C PHE A 117 7.05 -6.65 -3.79
N MET A 118 5.77 -6.93 -4.03
CA MET A 118 4.93 -7.70 -3.12
C MET A 118 5.37 -9.17 -3.12
N ALA A 119 5.41 -9.78 -1.93
CA ALA A 119 5.70 -11.20 -1.80
C ALA A 119 4.46 -12.06 -2.15
N PRO A 120 4.63 -13.33 -2.56
CA PRO A 120 3.52 -14.21 -2.93
C PRO A 120 2.46 -14.36 -1.83
N GLU A 121 2.87 -14.41 -0.57
CA GLU A 121 1.97 -14.49 0.58
C GLU A 121 1.14 -13.21 0.78
N VAL A 122 1.67 -12.04 0.40
CA VAL A 122 0.94 -10.76 0.46
C VAL A 122 -0.16 -10.75 -0.59
N VAL A 123 0.18 -11.12 -1.83
CA VAL A 123 -0.77 -11.23 -2.95
C VAL A 123 -1.86 -12.27 -2.66
N SER A 124 -1.48 -13.38 -2.00
CA SER A 124 -2.40 -14.46 -1.64
C SER A 124 -3.19 -14.20 -0.35
N PHE A 125 -3.01 -13.02 0.28
CA PHE A 125 -3.63 -12.64 1.55
C PHE A 125 -3.39 -13.67 2.69
N GLU A 126 -2.19 -14.24 2.68
CA GLU A 126 -1.66 -15.16 3.69
C GLU A 126 -0.95 -14.38 4.81
N PRO A 127 -0.70 -15.01 5.97
CA PRO A 127 0.04 -14.37 7.06
C PRO A 127 1.45 -13.92 6.64
N VAL A 128 1.76 -12.65 6.86
CA VAL A 128 3.10 -12.10 6.61
C VAL A 128 4.04 -12.32 7.79
N GLY A 129 5.34 -12.24 7.54
CA GLY A 129 6.36 -12.35 8.58
C GLY A 129 7.70 -11.77 8.14
N LEU A 130 8.75 -12.02 8.92
CA LEU A 130 10.10 -11.49 8.62
C LEU A 130 10.63 -11.95 7.25
N ALA A 131 10.23 -13.14 6.79
CA ALA A 131 10.60 -13.65 5.48
C ALA A 131 9.92 -12.91 4.31
N THR A 132 8.86 -12.16 4.57
CA THR A 132 8.18 -11.31 3.58
C THR A 132 9.11 -10.19 3.12
N ASP A 133 9.79 -9.51 4.03
CA ASP A 133 10.78 -8.49 3.67
C ASP A 133 11.97 -9.08 2.88
N MET A 134 12.33 -10.33 3.16
CA MET A 134 13.43 -11.02 2.47
C MET A 134 13.12 -11.29 0.98
N TRP A 135 11.84 -11.37 0.61
CA TRP A 135 11.45 -11.38 -0.81
C TRP A 135 11.79 -10.05 -1.48
N SER A 136 11.40 -8.93 -0.86
CA SER A 136 11.70 -7.59 -1.35
C SER A 136 13.20 -7.35 -1.48
N ILE A 137 14.02 -7.87 -0.55
CA ILE A 137 15.50 -7.86 -0.68
C ILE A 137 15.95 -8.61 -1.94
N GLY A 138 15.34 -9.76 -2.26
CA GLY A 138 15.63 -10.51 -3.49
C GLY A 138 15.29 -9.71 -4.76
N VAL A 139 14.14 -9.03 -4.76
CA VAL A 139 13.70 -8.17 -5.87
C VAL A 139 14.64 -6.97 -6.04
N ILE A 140 14.95 -6.26 -4.96
CA ILE A 140 15.88 -5.12 -4.97
C ILE A 140 17.26 -5.57 -5.46
N CYS A 141 17.77 -6.71 -4.99
CA CYS A 141 19.06 -7.25 -5.44
C CYS A 141 19.07 -7.61 -6.92
N TYR A 142 17.96 -8.16 -7.43
CA TYR A 142 17.81 -8.48 -8.85
C TYR A 142 17.90 -7.19 -9.68
N ILE A 143 17.07 -6.18 -9.37
CA ILE A 143 17.06 -4.89 -10.09
C ILE A 143 18.40 -4.19 -9.96
N LEU A 144 19.05 -4.26 -8.80
CA LEU A 144 20.37 -3.65 -8.58
C LEU A 144 21.44 -4.22 -9.53
N LEU A 145 21.38 -5.51 -9.84
CA LEU A 145 22.37 -6.18 -10.69
C LEU A 145 22.01 -6.18 -12.18
N SER A 146 20.73 -6.05 -12.52
CA SER A 146 20.26 -6.16 -13.91
C SER A 146 19.62 -4.89 -14.48
N GLY A 147 19.09 -4.03 -13.61
CA GLY A 147 18.21 -2.93 -13.99
C GLY A 147 16.82 -3.34 -14.42
N GLU A 148 16.42 -4.58 -14.17
CA GLU A 148 15.12 -5.12 -14.58
C GLU A 148 14.35 -5.64 -13.38
N SER A 149 13.02 -5.58 -13.44
CA SER A 149 12.16 -6.16 -12.41
C SER A 149 11.93 -7.65 -12.70
N PRO A 150 12.16 -8.57 -11.74
CA PRO A 150 12.09 -10.01 -11.98
C PRO A 150 10.68 -10.53 -12.27
N PHE A 151 9.64 -9.78 -11.90
CA PHE A 151 8.24 -10.21 -11.99
C PHE A 151 7.38 -9.30 -12.87
N GLN A 152 7.90 -8.18 -13.33
CA GLN A 152 7.16 -7.21 -14.14
C GLN A 152 6.65 -7.87 -15.43
N GLY A 153 5.33 -7.88 -15.60
CA GLY A 153 4.65 -8.21 -16.85
C GLY A 153 4.21 -6.96 -17.61
N ASP A 154 3.40 -7.16 -18.65
CA ASP A 154 2.85 -6.08 -19.47
C ASP A 154 1.81 -5.24 -18.71
N ASN A 155 1.25 -5.80 -17.63
CA ASN A 155 0.29 -5.13 -16.75
C ASN A 155 0.36 -5.68 -15.31
N ASP A 156 -0.37 -5.05 -14.39
CA ASP A 156 -0.39 -5.43 -12.98
C ASP A 156 -0.90 -6.85 -12.77
N MET A 157 -1.89 -7.31 -13.53
CA MET A 157 -2.45 -8.67 -13.40
C MET A 157 -1.42 -9.73 -13.78
N GLU A 158 -0.66 -9.51 -14.86
CA GLU A 158 0.43 -10.39 -15.24
C GLU A 158 1.57 -10.36 -14.21
N THR A 159 1.90 -9.17 -13.69
CA THR A 159 2.91 -9.01 -12.65
C THR A 159 2.53 -9.79 -11.38
N LEU A 160 1.29 -9.65 -10.91
CA LEU A 160 0.76 -10.40 -9.77
C LEU A 160 0.71 -11.91 -10.04
N SER A 161 0.40 -12.32 -11.27
CA SER A 161 0.45 -13.73 -11.69
C SER A 161 1.87 -14.29 -11.59
N ASN A 162 2.87 -13.57 -12.11
CA ASN A 162 4.28 -13.95 -12.02
C ASN A 162 4.75 -14.05 -10.57
N VAL A 163 4.39 -13.07 -9.72
CA VAL A 163 4.67 -13.10 -8.28
C VAL A 163 4.04 -14.34 -7.63
N THR A 164 2.74 -14.57 -7.86
CA THR A 164 2.00 -15.70 -7.25
C THR A 164 2.57 -17.06 -7.68
N ALA A 165 3.00 -17.18 -8.93
CA ALA A 165 3.66 -18.35 -9.46
C ALA A 165 5.13 -18.47 -9.02
N ALA A 166 5.72 -17.39 -8.47
CA ALA A 166 7.16 -17.19 -8.32
C ALA A 166 7.91 -17.49 -9.62
N GLN A 167 7.37 -17.01 -10.74
CA GLN A 167 7.90 -17.19 -12.08
C GLN A 167 8.84 -16.05 -12.43
N TRP A 168 10.13 -16.36 -12.49
CA TRP A 168 11.21 -15.45 -12.84
C TRP A 168 12.40 -16.27 -13.37
N LYS A 169 13.33 -15.61 -14.07
CA LYS A 169 14.54 -16.25 -14.62
C LYS A 169 15.69 -15.27 -14.63
N PHE A 170 16.91 -15.78 -14.77
CA PHE A 170 18.06 -14.93 -15.10
C PHE A 170 18.17 -14.83 -16.61
N GLU A 171 17.93 -13.64 -17.16
CA GLU A 171 18.09 -13.40 -18.59
C GLU A 171 19.57 -13.42 -18.97
N GLU A 172 19.95 -14.19 -19.98
CA GLU A 172 21.35 -14.37 -20.37
C GLU A 172 22.00 -13.06 -20.82
N GLU A 173 21.24 -12.21 -21.50
CA GLU A 173 21.69 -10.89 -21.96
C GLU A 173 22.17 -10.02 -20.78
N THR A 174 21.43 -10.02 -19.67
CA THR A 174 21.69 -9.15 -18.53
C THR A 174 22.56 -9.79 -17.45
N PHE A 175 22.44 -11.11 -17.26
CA PHE A 175 23.10 -11.83 -16.18
C PHE A 175 24.33 -12.62 -16.63
N SER A 176 24.74 -12.60 -17.90
CA SER A 176 25.94 -13.30 -18.38
C SER A 176 27.19 -12.93 -17.58
N GLU A 177 27.34 -11.65 -17.21
CA GLU A 177 28.50 -11.13 -16.48
C GLU A 177 28.36 -11.14 -14.94
N VAL A 178 27.17 -11.44 -14.41
CA VAL A 178 26.90 -11.47 -12.97
C VAL A 178 27.40 -12.79 -12.35
N SER A 179 28.05 -12.73 -11.19
CA SER A 179 28.64 -13.91 -10.55
C SER A 179 27.61 -14.99 -10.20
N GLN A 180 28.07 -16.24 -10.16
CA GLN A 180 27.21 -17.35 -9.71
C GLN A 180 26.83 -17.23 -8.24
N GLN A 181 27.66 -16.60 -7.40
CA GLN A 181 27.31 -16.35 -6.00
C GLN A 181 26.17 -15.34 -5.88
N ALA A 182 26.15 -14.27 -6.69
CA ALA A 182 25.04 -13.32 -6.74
C ALA A 182 23.74 -14.00 -7.16
N LYS A 183 23.79 -14.81 -8.22
CA LYS A 183 22.62 -15.58 -8.69
C LYS A 183 22.14 -16.56 -7.62
N ALA A 184 23.05 -17.24 -6.91
CA ALA A 184 22.70 -18.13 -5.81
C ALA A 184 22.05 -17.38 -4.62
N PHE A 185 22.52 -16.17 -4.33
CA PHE A 185 21.93 -15.31 -3.30
C PHE A 185 20.48 -14.94 -3.65
N ILE A 186 20.24 -14.42 -4.85
CA ILE A 186 18.89 -14.07 -5.33
C ILE A 186 17.97 -15.30 -5.31
N ARG A 187 18.43 -16.46 -5.80
CA ARG A 187 17.64 -17.71 -5.77
C ARG A 187 17.20 -18.08 -4.37
N GLN A 188 18.05 -17.92 -3.37
CA GLN A 188 17.72 -18.28 -1.99
C GLN A 188 16.81 -17.26 -1.29
N LEU A 189 16.61 -16.07 -1.87
CA LEU A 189 15.66 -15.07 -1.39
C LEU A 189 14.30 -15.15 -2.10
N LEU A 190 14.31 -15.34 -3.43
CA LEU A 190 13.10 -15.42 -4.26
C LEU A 190 12.51 -16.85 -4.28
N GLN A 191 12.27 -17.40 -3.09
CA GLN A 191 11.58 -18.68 -2.91
C GLN A 191 10.09 -18.44 -2.68
N LYS A 192 9.23 -19.22 -3.37
CA LYS A 192 7.77 -19.16 -3.17
C LYS A 192 7.38 -19.44 -1.72
N ASP A 193 7.90 -20.54 -1.17
CA ASP A 193 7.72 -20.87 0.26
C ASP A 193 8.60 -19.94 1.11
N ALA A 194 7.95 -19.05 1.86
CA ALA A 194 8.63 -18.07 2.72
C ALA A 194 9.59 -18.72 3.73
N ARG A 195 9.33 -19.96 4.17
CA ARG A 195 10.19 -20.69 5.14
C ARG A 195 11.53 -21.13 4.54
N ARG A 196 11.62 -21.17 3.21
CA ARG A 196 12.83 -21.55 2.48
C ARG A 196 13.73 -20.35 2.17
N ARG A 197 13.25 -19.13 2.43
CA ARG A 197 14.03 -17.91 2.20
C ARG A 197 15.11 -17.78 3.27
N LEU A 198 16.25 -17.20 2.89
CA LEU A 198 17.25 -16.78 3.87
C LEU A 198 16.62 -15.77 4.83
N SER A 199 16.88 -15.92 6.14
CA SER A 199 16.71 -14.82 7.09
C SER A 199 17.73 -13.71 6.84
N SER A 200 17.48 -12.51 7.36
CA SER A 200 18.43 -11.38 7.27
C SER A 200 19.82 -11.72 7.82
N SER A 201 19.89 -12.49 8.91
CA SER A 201 21.16 -12.96 9.48
C SER A 201 21.89 -13.97 8.59
N GLN A 202 21.16 -14.94 8.01
CA GLN A 202 21.76 -15.89 7.06
C GLN A 202 22.17 -15.20 5.75
N ALA A 203 21.40 -14.22 5.29
CA ALA A 203 21.69 -13.44 4.10
C ALA A 203 23.01 -12.67 4.27
N LEU A 204 23.22 -12.01 5.40
CA LEU A 204 24.48 -11.32 5.71
C LEU A 204 25.70 -12.25 5.68
N LEU A 205 25.53 -13.52 6.09
CA LEU A 205 26.59 -14.53 6.07
C LEU A 205 26.76 -15.24 4.71
N HIS A 206 25.93 -14.92 3.72
CA HIS A 206 25.98 -15.58 2.42
C HIS A 206 27.32 -15.31 1.71
N PRO A 207 27.95 -16.31 1.05
CA PRO A 207 29.27 -16.15 0.43
C PRO A 207 29.39 -14.96 -0.53
N TRP A 208 28.31 -14.61 -1.22
CA TRP A 208 28.27 -13.42 -2.08
C TRP A 208 28.55 -12.12 -1.31
N LEU A 209 27.95 -11.94 -0.13
CA LEU A 209 28.16 -10.75 0.70
C LEU A 209 29.45 -10.81 1.53
N GLN A 210 30.13 -11.95 1.56
CA GLN A 210 31.40 -12.13 2.27
C GLN A 210 32.62 -11.97 1.36
N GLN A 211 32.42 -11.60 0.09
CA GLN A 211 33.53 -11.41 -0.84
C GLN A 211 34.39 -10.20 -0.45
N PRO A 212 35.72 -10.31 -0.61
CA PRO A 212 36.60 -9.15 -0.51
C PRO A 212 36.32 -8.17 -1.65
N VAL A 213 36.51 -6.87 -1.39
CA VAL A 213 36.16 -5.74 -2.29
C VAL A 213 36.77 -5.86 -3.70
N GLN A 214 37.81 -6.67 -3.88
CA GLN A 214 38.54 -6.83 -5.14
C GLN A 214 38.04 -7.96 -6.05
N SER A 215 36.92 -8.63 -5.73
CA SER A 215 36.49 -9.85 -6.44
C SER A 215 35.99 -9.62 -7.87
N SER A 216 35.58 -8.41 -8.26
CA SER A 216 35.21 -8.05 -9.63
C SER A 216 35.26 -6.54 -9.85
N THR A 217 36.01 -6.06 -10.84
CA THR A 217 36.09 -4.62 -11.21
C THR A 217 35.30 -4.29 -12.47
N LYS A 218 34.46 -5.22 -12.95
CA LYS A 218 33.66 -4.99 -14.15
C LYS A 218 32.49 -4.06 -13.85
N ALA A 219 32.35 -3.02 -14.66
CA ALA A 219 31.20 -2.14 -14.63
C ALA A 219 29.95 -2.88 -15.14
N LEU A 220 28.87 -2.82 -14.38
CA LEU A 220 27.55 -3.30 -14.79
C LEU A 220 26.87 -2.22 -15.64
N SER A 221 26.11 -2.63 -16.66
CA SER A 221 25.35 -1.68 -17.48
C SER A 221 24.35 -0.90 -16.60
N LYS A 222 24.32 0.42 -16.83
CA LYS A 222 23.36 1.32 -16.19
C LYS A 222 22.14 1.61 -17.08
N GLU A 223 22.16 1.23 -18.36
CA GLU A 223 21.11 1.60 -19.31
C GLU A 223 19.74 1.08 -18.86
N ARG A 224 19.68 -0.19 -18.44
CA ARG A 224 18.43 -0.81 -17.98
C ARG A 224 17.93 -0.18 -16.68
N ILE A 225 18.82 0.17 -15.75
CA ILE A 225 18.45 0.92 -14.53
C ILE A 225 17.89 2.31 -14.89
N LYS A 226 18.52 3.03 -15.83
CA LYS A 226 18.02 4.33 -16.33
C LYS A 226 16.61 4.19 -16.92
N GLN A 227 16.36 3.14 -17.70
CA GLN A 227 15.03 2.84 -18.25
C GLN A 227 14.02 2.50 -17.16
N PHE A 228 14.39 1.66 -16.19
CA PHE A 228 13.55 1.31 -15.04
C PHE A 228 13.11 2.56 -14.27
N LEU A 229 14.05 3.44 -13.93
CA LEU A 229 13.75 4.70 -13.24
C LEU A 229 12.87 5.64 -14.07
N THR A 230 13.10 5.70 -15.38
CA THR A 230 12.29 6.51 -16.28
C THR A 230 10.84 6.03 -16.25
N ARG A 231 10.59 4.74 -16.52
CA ARG A 231 9.24 4.14 -16.49
C ARG A 231 8.53 4.41 -15.15
N ARG A 232 9.24 4.28 -14.03
CA ARG A 232 8.70 4.57 -12.70
C ARG A 232 8.33 6.05 -12.54
N LYS A 233 9.16 7.00 -13.02
CA LYS A 233 8.82 8.43 -13.00
C LYS A 233 7.58 8.74 -13.84
N TRP A 234 7.36 8.03 -14.95
CA TRP A 234 6.14 8.16 -15.76
C TRP A 234 4.91 7.59 -15.05
N GLN A 235 5.02 6.46 -14.34
CA GLN A 235 3.91 5.93 -13.53
C GLN A 235 3.54 6.86 -12.36
N VAL A 236 4.52 7.58 -11.80
CA VAL A 236 4.30 8.55 -10.72
C VAL A 236 3.76 9.90 -11.24
N ARG A 237 4.08 10.28 -12.49
CA ARG A 237 3.68 11.57 -13.08
C ARG A 237 2.52 11.50 -14.08
N GLY A 238 2.20 10.33 -14.62
CA GLY A 238 1.35 10.15 -15.79
C GLY A 238 0.00 9.53 -15.44
N GLY A 239 -0.88 10.37 -14.89
CA GLY A 239 -2.32 10.27 -15.06
C GLY A 239 -2.90 11.46 -15.84
N ASP A 240 -2.15 12.55 -16.03
CA ASP A 240 -2.55 13.73 -16.78
C ASP A 240 -1.34 14.29 -17.58
N ASP A 241 -1.65 14.95 -18.69
CA ASP A 241 -0.80 15.73 -19.60
C ASP A 241 -0.14 14.98 -20.78
N GLU A 242 -0.94 14.72 -21.81
CA GLU A 242 -0.51 15.00 -23.19
C GLU A 242 -0.46 16.52 -23.41
N ASP A 243 0.57 16.98 -24.14
CA ASP A 243 0.80 18.34 -24.64
C ASP A 243 1.08 19.46 -23.61
N VAL A 244 2.34 19.93 -23.59
CA VAL A 244 2.74 21.27 -24.08
C VAL A 244 4.22 21.54 -23.71
N LEU A 245 5.02 21.83 -24.75
CA LEU A 245 6.32 22.47 -24.65
C LEU A 245 6.23 23.84 -23.95
N GLY A 246 7.07 24.05 -22.93
CA GLY A 246 7.65 25.37 -22.67
C GLY A 246 7.32 26.05 -21.35
N MET A 247 8.40 26.38 -20.64
CA MET A 247 8.58 27.52 -19.72
C MET A 247 7.96 27.47 -18.30
N ALA A 248 8.89 27.61 -17.35
CA ALA A 248 8.80 28.38 -16.11
C ALA A 248 7.77 27.98 -15.04
N ARG A 249 8.33 27.58 -13.88
CA ARG A 249 7.67 27.73 -12.57
C ARG A 249 7.17 29.16 -12.38
N PRO A 250 6.00 29.33 -11.74
CA PRO A 250 6.03 29.99 -10.45
C PRO A 250 5.23 29.25 -9.37
N SER A 251 5.62 29.56 -8.14
CA SER A 251 4.97 29.33 -6.86
C SER A 251 3.43 29.35 -6.87
N GLY A 252 2.84 28.31 -6.28
CA GLY A 252 1.44 28.27 -5.84
C GLY A 252 1.27 27.09 -4.88
N SER A 253 0.74 27.36 -3.70
CA SER A 253 0.35 26.38 -2.67
C SER A 253 -0.65 25.35 -3.21
N PRO A 254 -0.61 24.09 -2.75
CA PRO A 254 -1.80 23.26 -2.71
C PRO A 254 -2.38 23.26 -1.29
N GLU A 255 -3.64 23.66 -1.21
CA GLU A 255 -4.55 23.36 -0.12
C GLU A 255 -4.79 21.84 0.00
N GLU A 256 -5.35 21.49 1.15
CA GLU A 256 -5.40 20.18 1.82
C GLU A 256 -6.17 19.05 1.10
N ASP A 257 -5.66 17.84 1.37
CA ASP A 257 -6.35 16.59 1.74
C ASP A 257 -7.53 16.02 0.93
N GLY A 258 -7.24 14.85 0.38
CA GLY A 258 -8.18 13.73 0.30
C GLY A 258 -7.41 12.43 0.47
N ALA A 259 -7.62 11.73 1.58
CA ALA A 259 -7.11 10.38 1.79
C ALA A 259 -7.45 9.50 0.59
N PHE A 260 -6.45 9.03 -0.15
CA PHE A 260 -6.62 7.94 -1.12
C PHE A 260 -6.79 6.64 -0.34
N ALA A 261 -8.00 6.42 0.20
CA ALA A 261 -8.52 5.08 0.28
C ALA A 261 -8.59 4.57 -1.18
N LEU A 262 -7.89 3.48 -1.48
CA LEU A 262 -8.16 2.75 -2.72
C LEU A 262 -9.68 2.52 -2.75
N PRO A 263 -10.39 2.93 -3.81
CA PRO A 263 -11.82 2.68 -3.89
C PRO A 263 -11.99 1.18 -3.79
N SER A 264 -12.72 0.74 -2.76
CA SER A 264 -13.10 -0.65 -2.60
C SER A 264 -13.61 -1.16 -3.94
N GLN A 265 -12.86 -2.06 -4.58
CA GLN A 265 -13.25 -2.70 -5.84
C GLN A 265 -14.44 -3.66 -5.66
N GLN A 266 -15.04 -3.66 -4.47
CA GLN A 266 -16.25 -4.40 -4.19
C GLN A 266 -17.47 -3.52 -4.46
N VAL A 267 -18.42 -4.07 -5.21
CA VAL A 267 -19.79 -3.56 -5.27
C VAL A 267 -20.32 -3.46 -3.83
N PRO A 268 -20.98 -2.35 -3.47
CA PRO A 268 -21.41 -2.13 -2.09
C PRO A 268 -22.33 -3.28 -1.63
N SER A 269 -22.08 -3.79 -0.43
CA SER A 269 -22.85 -4.90 0.14
C SER A 269 -23.68 -4.41 1.33
N PHE A 270 -24.93 -4.89 1.43
CA PHE A 270 -25.80 -4.64 2.58
C PHE A 270 -25.57 -5.72 3.62
N LEU A 271 -24.85 -5.38 4.69
CA LEU A 271 -24.65 -6.25 5.85
C LEU A 271 -25.95 -6.46 6.62
N GLU A 272 -26.76 -5.40 6.71
CA GLU A 272 -28.11 -5.41 7.25
C GLU A 272 -29.04 -4.69 6.25
N PRO A 273 -29.86 -5.42 5.48
CA PRO A 273 -30.77 -4.81 4.51
C PRO A 273 -31.91 -4.06 5.22
N LEU A 274 -32.57 -3.16 4.49
CA LEU A 274 -33.81 -2.56 4.96
C LEU A 274 -34.87 -3.64 5.21
N THR A 275 -35.68 -3.46 6.25
CA THR A 275 -36.76 -4.35 6.63
C THR A 275 -38.09 -3.62 6.64
N ASP A 276 -39.15 -4.32 6.26
CA ASP A 276 -40.50 -3.78 6.25
C ASP A 276 -40.92 -3.40 7.68
N GLN A 277 -41.58 -2.25 7.83
CA GLN A 277 -42.01 -1.74 9.12
C GLN A 277 -43.44 -1.18 9.06
N GLU A 278 -44.12 -1.26 10.21
CA GLU A 278 -45.43 -0.66 10.42
C GLU A 278 -45.30 0.46 11.46
N GLY A 279 -45.80 1.65 11.11
CA GLY A 279 -45.85 2.80 12.01
C GLY A 279 -47.31 3.19 12.27
N VAL A 280 -47.57 3.83 13.41
CA VAL A 280 -48.90 4.39 13.72
C VAL A 280 -48.93 5.87 13.35
N GLU A 281 -50.04 6.34 12.80
CA GLU A 281 -50.24 7.76 12.49
C GLU A 281 -49.98 8.66 13.72
N GLY A 282 -49.23 9.73 13.53
CA GLY A 282 -48.76 10.63 14.59
C GLY A 282 -47.50 10.15 15.34
N GLY A 283 -47.10 8.88 15.16
CA GLY A 283 -45.89 8.30 15.73
C GLY A 283 -44.60 8.69 15.00
N SER A 284 -43.48 8.12 15.45
CA SER A 284 -42.17 8.24 14.79
C SER A 284 -41.61 6.87 14.45
N ILE A 285 -40.98 6.73 13.28
CA ILE A 285 -40.33 5.48 12.84
C ILE A 285 -38.89 5.73 12.38
N CYS A 286 -38.07 4.68 12.44
CA CYS A 286 -36.67 4.70 12.02
C CYS A 286 -36.40 3.51 11.09
N LEU A 287 -36.25 3.80 9.79
CA LEU A 287 -35.78 2.83 8.81
C LEU A 287 -34.24 2.84 8.84
N GLN A 288 -33.62 1.69 9.05
CA GLN A 288 -32.16 1.58 9.15
C GLN A 288 -31.62 0.43 8.30
N CYS A 289 -30.45 0.64 7.72
CA CYS A 289 -29.66 -0.39 7.05
C CYS A 289 -28.18 -0.18 7.32
N ARG A 290 -27.37 -1.22 7.12
CA ARG A 290 -25.92 -1.16 7.25
C ARG A 290 -25.27 -1.55 5.94
N VAL A 291 -24.45 -0.63 5.40
CA VAL A 291 -23.76 -0.76 4.11
C VAL A 291 -22.27 -0.71 4.32
N GLU A 292 -21.55 -1.58 3.61
CA GLU A 292 -20.10 -1.52 3.45
C GLU A 292 -19.78 -0.72 2.16
N GLY A 293 -19.38 0.56 2.30
CA GLY A 293 -19.08 1.45 1.16
C GLY A 293 -19.19 2.96 1.44
N GLU A 294 -18.57 3.77 0.59
CA GLU A 294 -18.33 5.21 0.84
C GLU A 294 -19.54 6.13 0.62
N THR A 295 -20.57 5.73 -0.14
CA THR A 295 -21.80 6.54 -0.32
C THR A 295 -23.08 5.72 -0.18
N CYS A 296 -24.01 6.23 0.63
CA CYS A 296 -25.30 5.59 0.93
C CYS A 296 -26.37 6.68 1.12
N GLN A 297 -27.49 6.57 0.40
CA GLN A 297 -28.65 7.45 0.57
C GLN A 297 -29.94 6.61 0.64
N VAL A 298 -30.75 6.83 1.67
CA VAL A 298 -32.09 6.23 1.81
C VAL A 298 -33.11 7.24 1.31
N LEU A 299 -33.82 6.91 0.23
CA LEU A 299 -34.80 7.80 -0.40
C LEU A 299 -36.15 7.08 -0.57
N PRO A 300 -37.27 7.79 -0.48
CA PRO A 300 -38.55 7.26 -0.95
C PRO A 300 -38.48 7.04 -2.47
N GLU A 301 -39.12 5.97 -2.97
CA GLU A 301 -39.16 5.67 -4.41
C GLU A 301 -40.05 6.67 -5.19
N GLN A 302 -40.88 7.44 -4.48
CA GLN A 302 -41.72 8.51 -5.05
C GLN A 302 -41.13 9.91 -4.77
N PRO A 303 -41.25 10.88 -5.72
CA PRO A 303 -40.47 12.12 -5.73
C PRO A 303 -40.93 13.24 -4.77
N GLU A 304 -41.84 12.96 -3.83
CA GLU A 304 -42.27 13.97 -2.84
C GLU A 304 -41.40 13.89 -1.58
N PHE A 305 -40.43 14.81 -1.48
CA PHE A 305 -39.62 14.99 -0.27
C PHE A 305 -40.51 15.47 0.89
N PRO A 306 -40.64 14.72 1.98
CA PRO A 306 -41.37 15.21 3.14
C PRO A 306 -40.45 16.21 3.84
N GLY A 307 -40.97 17.41 4.16
CA GLY A 307 -40.20 18.55 4.69
C GLY A 307 -39.51 18.32 6.06
N PRO A 308 -39.52 19.26 7.01
CA PRO A 308 -38.67 19.23 8.22
C PRO A 308 -38.91 18.05 9.19
N ARG A 309 -39.88 17.16 8.89
CA ARG A 309 -40.24 15.96 9.66
C ARG A 309 -39.27 14.79 9.46
N VAL A 310 -38.50 14.79 8.38
CA VAL A 310 -37.59 13.71 8.00
C VAL A 310 -36.17 14.08 8.34
N ARG A 311 -35.47 13.19 9.05
CA ARG A 311 -34.05 13.33 9.36
C ARG A 311 -33.30 12.12 8.87
N MET A 312 -32.24 12.37 8.13
CA MET A 312 -31.30 11.35 7.69
C MET A 312 -30.03 11.47 8.52
N GLU A 313 -29.61 10.37 9.14
CA GLU A 313 -28.39 10.31 9.94
C GLU A 313 -27.51 9.15 9.43
N ARG A 314 -26.22 9.44 9.25
CA ARG A 314 -25.20 8.48 8.85
C ARG A 314 -24.23 8.26 10.00
N GLY A 315 -24.13 7.02 10.47
CA GLY A 315 -23.18 6.59 11.48
C GLY A 315 -21.80 6.30 10.90
N ALA A 316 -20.76 6.45 11.73
CA ALA A 316 -19.38 6.12 11.37
C ALA A 316 -19.14 4.61 11.14
N ASP A 317 -20.10 3.75 11.51
CA ASP A 317 -20.10 2.29 11.37
C ASP A 317 -20.72 1.78 10.05
N GLY A 318 -21.03 2.68 9.12
CA GLY A 318 -21.72 2.36 7.86
C GLY A 318 -23.25 2.26 7.99
N ARG A 319 -23.81 2.70 9.12
CA ARG A 319 -25.27 2.70 9.36
C ARG A 319 -25.92 3.92 8.72
N CYS A 320 -26.91 3.68 7.86
CA CYS A 320 -27.75 4.72 7.29
C CYS A 320 -29.14 4.64 7.94
N SER A 321 -29.61 5.74 8.51
CA SER A 321 -30.92 5.79 9.18
C SER A 321 -31.77 6.94 8.66
N LEU A 322 -33.05 6.64 8.43
CA LEU A 322 -34.09 7.59 8.04
C LEU A 322 -35.15 7.62 9.14
N ARG A 323 -35.20 8.73 9.86
CA ARG A 323 -36.19 8.97 10.90
C ARG A 323 -37.30 9.86 10.37
N ILE A 324 -38.54 9.40 10.49
CA ILE A 324 -39.73 10.17 10.13
C ILE A 324 -40.49 10.45 11.43
N SER A 325 -40.71 11.73 11.73
CA SER A 325 -41.53 12.17 12.88
C SER A 325 -42.93 12.59 12.42
N ALA A 326 -43.94 12.37 13.27
CA ALA A 326 -45.35 12.62 12.96
C ALA A 326 -45.80 11.96 11.65
N LEU A 327 -45.76 10.62 11.63
CA LEU A 327 -46.18 9.79 10.50
C LEU A 327 -47.60 10.14 10.04
N ALA A 328 -47.76 10.35 8.75
CA ALA A 328 -49.04 10.58 8.08
C ALA A 328 -49.28 9.46 7.05
N PRO A 329 -50.54 9.21 6.62
CA PRO A 329 -50.85 8.18 5.62
C PRO A 329 -50.10 8.34 4.30
N ARG A 330 -49.72 9.58 3.94
CA ARG A 330 -48.88 9.88 2.76
C ARG A 330 -47.43 9.40 2.87
N ASP A 331 -46.95 9.13 4.08
CA ASP A 331 -45.60 8.64 4.33
C ASP A 331 -45.55 7.10 4.13
N ALA A 332 -46.69 6.43 3.84
CA ALA A 332 -46.72 5.02 3.48
C ALA A 332 -46.20 4.80 2.06
N GLY A 333 -45.35 3.79 1.86
CA GLY A 333 -44.76 3.52 0.56
C GLY A 333 -43.48 2.70 0.61
N ARG A 334 -42.79 2.62 -0.53
CA ARG A 334 -41.53 1.90 -0.66
C ARG A 334 -40.35 2.84 -0.51
N TYR A 335 -39.43 2.45 0.36
CA TYR A 335 -38.19 3.17 0.64
C TYR A 335 -37.03 2.35 0.12
N VAL A 336 -36.11 3.01 -0.58
CA VAL A 336 -34.94 2.37 -1.18
C VAL A 336 -33.67 3.03 -0.67
N CYS A 337 -32.79 2.23 -0.11
CA CYS A 337 -31.42 2.60 0.14
C CYS A 337 -30.58 2.28 -1.09
N ARG A 338 -29.90 3.29 -1.64
CA ARG A 338 -28.94 3.16 -2.74
C ARG A 338 -27.54 3.37 -2.21
N ALA A 339 -26.66 2.42 -2.50
CA ALA A 339 -25.25 2.50 -2.20
C ALA A 339 -24.44 2.51 -3.51
N ALA A 340 -23.41 3.36 -3.58
CA ALA A 340 -22.53 3.44 -4.74
C ALA A 340 -21.05 3.50 -4.30
N THR A 341 -20.20 2.79 -5.04
CA THR A 341 -18.74 2.86 -4.96
C THR A 341 -18.17 3.09 -6.35
N GLY A 342 -16.85 3.33 -6.47
CA GLY A 342 -16.15 3.36 -7.75
C GLY A 342 -16.27 2.06 -8.57
N ALA A 343 -16.70 0.96 -7.94
CA ALA A 343 -16.83 -0.37 -8.53
C ALA A 343 -18.26 -0.78 -8.93
N GLY A 344 -19.30 -0.05 -8.50
CA GLY A 344 -20.69 -0.35 -8.89
C GLY A 344 -21.76 0.19 -7.93
N ARG A 345 -23.01 -0.25 -8.12
CA ARG A 345 -24.19 0.18 -7.36
C ARG A 345 -24.95 -1.02 -6.78
N ALA A 346 -25.50 -0.86 -5.58
CA ALA A 346 -26.40 -1.82 -4.95
C ALA A 346 -27.59 -1.12 -4.31
N GLU A 347 -28.74 -1.80 -4.26
CA GLU A 347 -29.98 -1.27 -3.71
C GLU A 347 -30.62 -2.25 -2.73
N SER A 348 -31.21 -1.73 -1.66
CA SER A 348 -32.03 -2.48 -0.71
C SER A 348 -33.32 -1.70 -0.48
N GLY A 349 -34.48 -2.36 -0.42
CA GLY A 349 -35.77 -1.67 -0.28
C GLY A 349 -36.67 -2.32 0.76
N ALA A 350 -37.50 -1.49 1.40
CA ALA A 350 -38.50 -1.90 2.38
C ALA A 350 -39.81 -1.12 2.22
N ALA A 351 -40.92 -1.75 2.61
CA ALA A 351 -42.23 -1.13 2.69
C ALA A 351 -42.49 -0.54 4.08
N LEU A 352 -43.03 0.67 4.10
CA LEU A 352 -43.57 1.32 5.29
C LEU A 352 -45.10 1.34 5.20
N ALA A 353 -45.78 0.67 6.13
CA ALA A 353 -47.22 0.78 6.30
C ALA A 353 -47.54 1.76 7.45
N VAL A 354 -48.52 2.64 7.24
CA VAL A 354 -49.01 3.57 8.29
C VAL A 354 -50.40 3.13 8.74
N LEU A 355 -50.50 2.69 9.98
CA LEU A 355 -51.73 2.24 10.63
C LEU A 355 -52.44 3.42 11.29
N LEU A 356 -53.77 3.47 11.15
CA LEU A 356 -54.59 4.43 11.88
C LEU A 356 -54.52 4.14 13.38
N PRO A 357 -54.60 5.17 14.25
CA PRO A 357 -54.66 4.96 15.69
C PRO A 357 -55.92 4.14 16.00
N ARG A 358 -55.79 3.11 16.84
CA ARG A 358 -56.98 2.41 17.34
C ARG A 358 -57.83 3.43 18.09
N ARG A 359 -59.06 3.64 17.62
CA ARG A 359 -60.07 4.37 18.39
C ARG A 359 -60.46 3.48 19.55
N ASP A 360 -59.99 3.80 20.75
CA ASP A 360 -60.60 3.28 21.97
C ASP A 360 -62.04 3.80 21.99
N VAL A 361 -62.99 2.86 21.97
CA VAL A 361 -64.44 3.10 22.10
C VAL A 361 -64.78 3.43 23.53
#